data_AF-A0A7L4ZP30-F1
#
_entry.id   AF-A0A7L4ZP30-F1
#
_cell.length_a   1.000
_cell.length_b   1.000
_cell.length_c   1.000
_cell.angle_alpha   90.00
_cell.angle_beta   90.00
_cell.angle_gamma   90.00
#
_symmetry.space_group_name_H-M   'P 1'
#
loop_
_entity.id
_entity.type
_entity.pdbx_description
1 polymer ?
#
loop_
_entity_poly.entity_id
_entity_poly.type
_entity_poly.pdbx_seq_one_letter_code
_entity_poly.pdbx_strand_id
1 'polypeptide(L)' 'MKTKHIILIILLLSVVSLEAQCAMCRAVLESGDDLSQAKGVNKGIVYLMAIPYILVAIIGIYIYKTYNKKTGIKKT' A
#
# COMPACT_ATOMS: atom_id res chain seq x y z
N MET A 1 19.93 -2.94 -20.52
CA MET A 1 18.69 -2.13 -20.35
C MET A 1 17.42 -2.97 -20.45
N LYS A 2 17.32 -3.90 -21.42
CA LYS A 2 16.14 -4.76 -21.62
C LYS A 2 15.76 -5.62 -20.39
N THR A 3 16.74 -6.17 -19.68
CA THR A 3 16.51 -7.00 -18.47
C THR A 3 15.92 -6.21 -17.30
N LYS A 4 16.30 -4.92 -17.15
CA LYS A 4 15.73 -4.06 -16.10
C LYS A 4 14.25 -3.74 -16.37
N HIS A 5 13.89 -3.57 -17.65
CA HIS A 5 12.50 -3.33 -18.03
C HIS A 5 11.64 -4.59 -17.87
N ILE A 6 12.19 -5.77 -18.17
CA ILE A 6 11.53 -7.06 -17.91
C ILE A 6 11.27 -7.25 -16.40
N ILE A 7 12.27 -6.98 -15.56
CA ILE A 7 12.12 -7.07 -14.10
C ILE A 7 11.08 -6.07 -13.58
N LEU A 8 11.08 -4.84 -14.11
CA LEU A 8 10.11 -3.81 -13.74
C LEU A 8 8.67 -4.22 -14.13
N ILE A 9 8.49 -4.82 -15.30
CA ILE A 9 7.19 -5.33 -15.78
C ILE A 9 6.70 -6.48 -14.91
N ILE A 10 7.57 -7.42 -14.56
CA ILE A 10 7.24 -8.54 -13.66
C ILE A 10 6.83 -8.03 -12.27
N LEU A 11 7.55 -7.04 -11.75
CA LEU A 11 7.23 -6.41 -10.45
C LEU A 11 5.87 -5.71 -10.49
N LEU A 12 5.56 -4.96 -11.57
CA LEU A 12 4.27 -4.29 -11.76
C LEU A 12 3.11 -5.29 -11.87
N LEU A 13 3.31 -6.42 -12.56
CA LEU A 13 2.29 -7.46 -12.72
C LEU A 13 2.03 -8.23 -11.41
N SER A 14 3.02 -8.34 -10.51
CA SER A 14 2.87 -9.01 -9.21
C SER A 14 1.91 -8.29 -8.24
N VAL A 15 1.65 -6.99 -8.46
CA VAL A 15 0.71 -6.20 -7.65
C VAL A 15 -0.75 -6.50 -8.01
N VAL A 16 -1.02 -7.02 -9.21
CA VAL A 16 -2.37 -7.14 -9.80
C VAL A 16 -3.16 -8.34 -9.25
N SER A 17 -2.59 -9.16 -8.35
CA SER A 17 -3.24 -10.40 -7.88
C SER A 17 -3.58 -10.46 -6.38
N LEU A 18 -3.49 -9.34 -5.66
CA LEU A 18 -3.71 -9.33 -4.20
C LEU A 18 -5.18 -9.50 -3.79
N GLU A 19 -6.14 -9.12 -4.64
CA GLU A 19 -7.57 -9.26 -4.33
C GLU A 19 -8.13 -10.65 -4.67
N ALA A 20 -7.58 -11.30 -5.72
CA ALA A 20 -8.09 -12.59 -6.21
C ALA A 20 -7.61 -13.80 -5.38
N GLN A 21 -6.43 -13.73 -4.75
CA GLN A 21 -5.95 -14.82 -3.87
C GLN A 21 -6.54 -14.78 -2.45
N CYS A 22 -7.19 -13.68 -2.08
CA CYS A 22 -7.86 -13.53 -0.79
C CYS A 22 -9.33 -14.01 -0.80
N ALA A 23 -9.91 -14.26 -1.99
CA ALA A 23 -11.30 -14.71 -2.13
C ALA A 23 -11.50 -16.19 -1.72
N MET A 24 -10.45 -17.02 -1.79
CA MET A 24 -10.51 -18.41 -1.31
C MET A 24 -10.54 -18.49 0.23
N CYS A 25 -9.80 -17.59 0.90
CA CYS A 25 -9.77 -17.51 2.37
C CYS A 25 -11.00 -16.82 2.96
N ARG A 26 -11.65 -15.91 2.22
CA ARG A 26 -12.89 -15.25 2.64
C ARG A 26 -14.09 -16.19 2.67
N ALA A 27 -14.26 -17.06 1.67
CA ALA A 27 -15.42 -17.95 1.58
C ALA A 27 -15.52 -18.94 2.77
N VAL A 28 -14.38 -19.38 3.31
CA VAL A 28 -14.34 -20.26 4.51
C VAL A 28 -14.69 -19.49 5.80
N LEU A 29 -14.32 -18.22 5.90
CA LEU A 29 -14.62 -17.37 7.07
C LEU A 29 -16.04 -16.80 7.04
N GLU A 30 -16.63 -16.58 5.86
CA GLU A 30 -18.02 -16.12 5.70
C GLU A 30 -19.05 -17.27 5.77
N SER A 31 -18.62 -18.53 5.58
CA SER A 31 -19.48 -19.71 5.71
C SER A 31 -19.49 -20.34 7.12
N GLY A 32 -18.73 -19.76 8.07
CA GLY A 32 -18.71 -20.19 9.47
C GLY A 32 -19.83 -19.52 10.27
N ASP A 33 -20.43 -20.26 11.21
CA ASP A 33 -21.59 -19.87 12.04
C ASP A 33 -21.36 -18.63 12.96
N ASP A 34 -20.17 -18.03 12.89
CA ASP A 34 -19.70 -16.94 13.74
C ASP A 34 -19.34 -15.68 12.94
N LEU A 35 -20.33 -14.83 12.70
CA LEU A 35 -20.21 -13.52 12.03
C LEU A 35 -19.23 -12.54 12.73
N SER A 36 -18.76 -12.84 13.95
CA SER A 36 -17.83 -11.99 14.68
C SER A 36 -16.44 -11.94 14.03
N GLN A 37 -15.98 -13.04 13.44
CA GLN A 37 -14.71 -13.13 12.74
C GLN A 37 -14.74 -12.37 11.39
N ALA A 38 -15.88 -12.38 10.70
CA ALA A 38 -16.07 -11.63 9.46
C ALA A 38 -15.95 -10.11 9.65
N LYS A 39 -16.42 -9.58 10.80
CA LYS A 39 -16.25 -8.15 11.15
C LYS A 39 -14.78 -7.77 11.40
N GLY A 40 -13.98 -8.68 11.95
CA GLY A 40 -12.55 -8.46 12.21
C GLY A 40 -11.73 -8.29 10.92
N VAL A 41 -12.03 -9.08 9.89
CA VAL A 41 -11.33 -9.03 8.59
C VAL A 41 -11.57 -7.70 7.87
N ASN A 42 -12.80 -7.16 7.89
CA ASN A 42 -13.10 -5.87 7.26
C ASN A 42 -12.30 -4.72 7.90
N LYS A 43 -12.08 -4.77 9.23
CA LYS A 43 -11.20 -3.81 9.92
C LYS A 43 -9.74 -3.98 9.54
N GLY A 44 -9.28 -5.23 9.36
CA GLY A 44 -7.95 -5.54 8.86
C GLY A 44 -7.68 -4.98 7.46
N ILE A 45 -8.64 -5.10 6.54
CA ILE A 45 -8.50 -4.57 5.17
C ILE A 45 -8.38 -3.05 5.18
N VAL A 46 -9.27 -2.36 5.90
CA VAL A 46 -9.20 -0.89 6.03
C VAL A 46 -7.87 -0.47 6.67
N TYR A 47 -7.37 -1.20 7.66
CA TYR A 47 -6.08 -0.92 8.30
C TYR A 47 -4.90 -1.09 7.32
N LEU A 48 -4.87 -2.20 6.55
CA LEU A 48 -3.82 -2.47 5.57
C LEU A 48 -3.87 -1.48 4.40
N MET A 49 -5.06 -1.05 3.97
CA MET A 49 -5.22 -0.01 2.94
C MET A 49 -4.85 1.38 3.43
N ALA A 50 -4.98 1.69 4.72
CA ALA A 50 -4.59 2.99 5.26
C ALA A 50 -3.06 3.21 5.19
N ILE A 51 -2.27 2.15 5.34
CA ILE A 51 -0.79 2.20 5.33
C ILE A 51 -0.21 2.85 4.06
N PRO A 52 -0.55 2.42 2.83
CA PRO A 52 0.00 3.03 1.63
C PRO A 52 -0.37 4.52 1.47
N TYR A 53 -1.58 4.92 1.88
CA TYR A 53 -1.98 6.34 1.83
C TYR A 53 -1.17 7.20 2.81
N ILE A 54 -0.92 6.71 4.03
CA ILE A 54 -0.10 7.39 5.03
C ILE A 54 1.35 7.53 4.53
N LEU A 55 1.90 6.46 3.96
CA LEU A 55 3.25 6.47 3.39
C LEU A 55 3.40 7.52 2.28
N VAL A 56 2.45 7.55 1.34
CA VAL A 56 2.45 8.54 0.25
C VAL A 56 2.35 9.97 0.80
N ALA A 57 1.50 10.20 1.80
CA ALA A 57 1.37 11.52 2.44
C ALA A 57 2.68 11.98 3.11
N ILE A 58 3.35 11.09 3.84
CA ILE A 58 4.64 11.38 4.49
C ILE A 58 5.71 11.72 3.46
N ILE A 59 5.82 10.90 2.41
CA ILE A 59 6.80 11.11 1.33
C ILE A 59 6.51 12.43 0.61
N GLY A 60 5.25 12.70 0.29
CA GLY A 60 4.82 13.95 -0.34
C GLY A 60 5.17 15.19 0.49
N ILE A 61 4.92 15.15 1.80
CA ILE A 61 5.29 16.23 2.73
C ILE A 61 6.82 16.38 2.80
N TYR A 62 7.57 15.28 2.88
CA TYR A 62 9.03 15.32 2.93
C TYR A 62 9.63 15.97 1.67
N ILE A 63 9.13 15.57 0.49
CA ILE A 63 9.51 16.17 -0.79
C ILE A 63 9.13 17.65 -0.79
N TYR A 64 7.87 18.00 -0.51
CA TYR A 64 7.41 19.39 -0.48
C TYR A 64 8.29 20.27 0.43
N LYS A 65 8.60 19.81 1.65
CA LYS A 65 9.48 20.53 2.58
C LYS A 65 10.91 20.65 2.09
N THR A 66 11.44 19.62 1.42
CA THR A 66 12.81 19.62 0.87
C THR A 66 12.94 20.61 -0.28
N TYR A 67 11.99 20.59 -1.22
CA TYR A 67 12.02 21.45 -2.41
C TYR A 67 11.55 22.88 -2.12
N ASN A 68 10.70 23.09 -1.12
CA ASN A 68 10.26 24.43 -0.71
C ASN A 68 11.08 25.02 0.44
N LYS A 69 12.15 24.35 0.87
CA LYS A 69 13.19 24.99 1.68
C LYS A 69 13.93 25.97 0.76
N LYS A 70 13.35 27.17 0.59
CA LYS A 70 14.09 28.33 0.10
C LYS A 70 15.40 28.36 0.87
N THR A 71 16.49 28.44 0.12
CA THR A 71 17.88 28.56 0.55
C THR A 71 18.03 29.50 1.76
N GLY A 72 17.84 28.95 2.95
CA GLY A 72 18.34 29.50 4.19
C GLY A 72 19.78 29.05 4.41
N ILE A 73 20.59 28.97 3.36
CA ILE A 73 22.05 29.02 3.54
C ILE A 73 22.32 30.46 3.96
N LYS A 74 22.34 30.65 5.28
CA LYS A 74 22.81 31.86 5.93
C LYS A 74 24.23 32.08 5.40
N LYS A 75 24.39 33.09 4.55
CA LYS A 75 25.69 33.60 4.13
C LYS A 75 26.36 34.15 5.37
N THR A 76 27.30 33.41 5.94
CA THR A 76 28.31 33.92 6.87
C THR A 76 29.53 33.05 6.78
#